data_AF-A0A928L1Y1-F1
#
_entry.id   AF-A0A928L1Y1-F1
#
_cell.length_a   1.000
_cell.length_b   1.000
_cell.length_c   1.000
_cell.angle_alpha   90.00
_cell.angle_beta   90.00
_cell.angle_gamma   90.00
#
_symmetry.space_group_name_H-M   'P 1'
#
loop_
_entity.id
_entity.type
_entity.pdbx_description
1 polymer ?
#
loop_
_entity_poly.entity_id
_entity_poly.type
_entity_poly.pdbx_seq_one_letter_code
_entity_poly.pdbx_strand_id
1 'polypeptide(L)'
;MNEQNLIPFSKRTESEQREIRSKGGKASGRKRSMKAIAKSLAQSNVADDEIIKLLDMFGIKDRDFQTVMIFMQMLKASKEGDTAAFKAIVELLGEDIRHEELALKKKELKLKEASIQKNTPEVTEEPMLYKALMEDDE
;
A
#
# COMPACT_ATOMS: atom_id res chain seq x y z
N MET A 1 18.49 -16.04 1.67
CA MET A 1 19.46 -15.87 0.55
C MET A 1 20.23 -17.17 0.42
N ASN A 2 20.57 -17.58 -0.81
CA ASN A 2 21.22 -18.87 -1.08
C ASN A 2 22.74 -18.70 -1.17
N GLU A 3 23.36 -18.38 -0.04
CA GLU A 3 24.81 -18.06 0.05
C GLU A 3 25.71 -19.25 -0.26
N GLN A 4 25.19 -20.47 -0.12
CA GLN A 4 25.91 -21.72 -0.36
C GLN A 4 26.33 -21.91 -1.84
N ASN A 5 25.73 -21.17 -2.77
CA ASN A 5 25.98 -21.31 -4.22
C ASN A 5 26.88 -20.21 -4.81
N LEU A 6 27.45 -19.30 -3.99
CA LEU A 6 28.33 -18.24 -4.49
C LEU A 6 29.80 -18.66 -4.49
N ILE A 7 30.44 -18.51 -5.65
CA ILE A 7 31.90 -18.63 -5.76
C ILE A 7 32.55 -17.40 -5.10
N PRO A 8 33.49 -17.57 -4.15
CA PRO A 8 34.24 -16.45 -3.57
C PRO A 8 35.10 -15.72 -4.60
N PHE A 9 35.28 -14.40 -4.46
CA PHE A 9 36.12 -13.61 -5.38
C PHE A 9 37.59 -14.08 -5.42
N SER A 10 38.13 -14.56 -4.30
CA SER A 10 39.49 -15.12 -4.21
C SER A 10 39.68 -16.40 -5.04
N LYS A 11 38.59 -17.07 -5.43
CA LYS A 11 38.60 -18.28 -6.26
C LYS A 11 38.35 -17.99 -7.74
N ARG A 12 38.20 -16.72 -8.14
CA ARG A 12 37.99 -16.29 -9.53
C ARG A 12 39.27 -15.75 -10.14
N THR A 13 39.44 -16.00 -11.43
CA THR A 13 40.53 -15.42 -12.23
C THR A 13 40.37 -13.89 -12.37
N GLU A 14 41.45 -13.18 -12.66
CA GLU A 14 41.40 -11.73 -12.85
C GLU A 14 40.48 -11.31 -14.01
N SER A 15 40.41 -12.10 -15.08
CA SER A 15 39.54 -11.85 -16.24
C SER A 15 38.06 -11.90 -15.85
N GLU A 16 37.65 -12.93 -15.11
CA GLU A 16 36.27 -13.06 -14.59
C GLU A 16 35.92 -11.92 -13.65
N GLN A 17 36.84 -11.54 -12.75
CA GLN A 17 36.64 -10.41 -11.86
C GLN A 17 36.47 -9.10 -12.63
N ARG A 18 37.26 -8.88 -13.70
CA ARG A 18 37.16 -7.71 -14.57
C ARG A 18 35.81 -7.67 -15.31
N GLU A 19 35.32 -8.82 -15.79
CA GLU A 19 34.03 -8.90 -16.45
C GLU A 19 32.87 -8.60 -15.49
N ILE A 20 32.90 -9.15 -14.27
CA ILE A 20 31.91 -8.88 -13.23
C ILE A 20 31.89 -7.39 -12.87
N ARG A 21 33.06 -6.78 -12.63
CA ARG A 21 33.17 -5.34 -12.35
C ARG A 21 32.65 -4.50 -13.51
N SER A 22 32.96 -4.88 -14.75
CA SER A 22 32.46 -4.19 -15.95
C SER A 22 30.93 -4.28 -16.07
N LYS A 23 30.35 -5.48 -15.87
CA LYS A 23 28.90 -5.68 -15.86
C LYS A 23 28.22 -4.85 -14.76
N GLY A 24 28.77 -4.87 -13.54
CA GLY A 24 28.28 -4.06 -12.42
C GLY A 24 28.37 -2.55 -12.68
N GLY A 25 29.49 -2.10 -13.26
CA GLY A 25 29.70 -0.70 -13.65
C GLY A 25 28.72 -0.24 -14.73
N LYS A 26 28.49 -1.05 -15.77
CA LYS A 26 27.50 -0.79 -16.82
C LYS A 26 26.07 -0.73 -16.27
N ALA A 27 25.68 -1.70 -15.43
CA ALA A 27 24.36 -1.71 -14.80
C ALA A 27 24.15 -0.47 -13.91
N SER A 28 25.14 -0.14 -13.09
CA SER A 28 25.11 1.06 -12.24
C SER A 28 25.09 2.35 -13.06
N GLY A 29 25.83 2.39 -14.18
CA GLY A 29 25.81 3.50 -15.14
C GLY A 29 24.42 3.71 -15.76
N ARG A 30 23.79 2.63 -16.23
CA ARG A 30 22.41 2.66 -16.74
C ARG A 30 21.43 3.15 -15.69
N LYS A 31 21.50 2.65 -14.45
CA LYS A 31 20.63 3.11 -13.35
C LYS A 31 20.80 4.61 -13.08
N ARG A 32 22.04 5.12 -13.05
CA ARG A 32 22.33 6.55 -12.87
C ARG A 32 21.81 7.39 -14.03
N SER A 33 22.02 6.93 -15.26
CA SER A 33 21.51 7.59 -16.48
C SER A 33 19.98 7.67 -16.49
N MET A 34 19.30 6.56 -16.22
CA MET A 34 17.84 6.52 -16.13
C MET A 34 17.31 7.46 -15.02
N LYS A 35 17.97 7.49 -13.86
CA LYS A 35 17.62 8.42 -12.78
C LYS A 35 17.77 9.88 -13.21
N ALA A 36 18.82 10.21 -13.95
CA ALA A 36 19.04 11.56 -14.47
C ALA A 36 17.95 11.95 -15.47
N ILE A 37 17.60 11.05 -16.39
CA ILE A 37 16.51 11.24 -17.36
C ILE A 37 15.17 11.46 -16.62
N ALA A 38 14.83 10.59 -15.67
CA ALA A 38 13.59 10.71 -14.90
C ALA A 38 13.51 12.04 -14.15
N LYS A 39 14.62 12.51 -13.56
CA LYS A 39 14.68 13.82 -12.89
C LYS A 39 14.49 14.97 -13.87
N SER A 40 15.10 14.89 -15.05
CA SER A 40 14.94 15.89 -16.11
C SER A 40 13.50 15.96 -16.60
N LEU A 41 12.84 14.81 -16.80
CA LEU A 41 11.44 14.75 -17.21
C LEU A 41 10.52 15.34 -16.13
N ALA A 42 10.73 14.98 -14.86
CA ALA A 42 9.94 15.50 -13.74
C ALA A 42 10.05 17.02 -13.52
N GLN A 43 11.10 17.65 -14.07
CA GLN A 43 11.33 19.10 -14.03
C GLN A 43 10.89 19.80 -15.33
N SER A 44 10.47 19.05 -16.34
CA SER A 44 10.03 19.60 -17.62
C SER A 44 8.55 19.96 -17.59
N ASN A 45 8.16 20.89 -18.45
CA ASN A 45 6.75 21.19 -18.72
C ASN A 45 6.28 20.40 -19.93
N VAL A 46 5.02 19.99 -19.91
CA VAL A 46 4.37 19.33 -21.04
C VAL A 46 3.86 20.37 -22.02
N ALA A 47 4.23 20.23 -23.29
CA ALA A 47 3.89 21.15 -24.38
C ALA A 47 2.86 20.57 -25.37
N ASP A 48 2.20 19.47 -25.01
CA ASP A 48 1.18 18.85 -25.85
C ASP A 48 -0.14 19.64 -25.75
N ASP A 49 -0.55 20.25 -26.86
CA ASP A 49 -1.73 21.14 -26.94
C ASP A 49 -3.03 20.43 -26.56
N GLU A 50 -3.17 19.13 -26.83
CA GLU A 50 -4.38 18.38 -26.48
C GLU A 50 -4.45 18.16 -24.97
N ILE A 51 -3.32 17.80 -24.35
CA ILE A 51 -3.20 17.65 -22.90
C ILE A 51 -3.45 19.00 -22.21
N ILE A 52 -2.89 20.09 -22.74
CA ILE A 52 -3.07 21.44 -22.21
C ILE A 52 -4.55 21.83 -22.22
N LYS A 53 -5.23 21.69 -23.36
CA LYS A 53 -6.67 21.97 -23.48
C LYS A 53 -7.49 21.12 -22.51
N LEU A 54 -7.14 19.85 -22.37
CA LEU A 54 -7.82 18.96 -21.44
C LEU A 54 -7.62 19.43 -19.99
N LEU A 55 -6.41 19.81 -19.60
CA LEU A 55 -6.16 20.38 -18.27
C LEU A 55 -6.92 21.69 -18.04
N ASP A 56 -7.00 22.57 -19.05
CA ASP A 56 -7.78 23.81 -19.00
C ASP A 56 -9.28 23.55 -18.78
N MET A 57 -9.84 22.53 -19.43
CA MET A 57 -11.24 22.13 -19.22
C MET A 57 -11.52 21.75 -17.76
N PHE A 58 -10.53 21.22 -17.05
CA PHE A 58 -10.63 20.87 -15.62
C PHE A 58 -10.15 22.00 -14.70
N GLY A 59 -9.84 23.18 -15.24
CA GLY A 59 -9.40 24.34 -14.47
C GLY A 59 -7.99 24.23 -13.91
N ILE A 60 -7.20 23.24 -14.34
CA ILE A 60 -5.82 23.05 -13.92
C ILE A 60 -4.94 23.97 -14.77
N LYS A 61 -4.11 24.82 -14.15
CA LYS A 61 -3.22 25.77 -14.83
C LYS A 61 -1.76 25.32 -14.87
N ASP A 62 -1.35 24.46 -13.94
CA ASP A 62 0.01 23.96 -13.88
C ASP A 62 0.26 22.98 -15.03
N ARG A 63 1.44 23.12 -15.64
CA ARG A 63 1.88 22.36 -16.83
C ARG A 63 3.13 21.54 -16.59
N ASP A 64 3.55 21.45 -15.33
CA ASP A 64 4.66 20.57 -14.99
C ASP A 64 4.28 19.11 -15.26
N PHE A 65 5.31 18.31 -15.55
CA PHE A 65 5.16 16.90 -15.86
C PHE A 65 4.44 16.13 -14.74
N GLN A 66 4.62 16.50 -13.47
CA GLN A 66 4.03 15.78 -12.34
C GLN A 66 2.51 15.94 -12.32
N THR A 67 2.02 17.16 -12.49
CA THR A 67 0.61 17.51 -12.56
C THR A 67 -0.06 16.79 -13.72
N VAL A 68 0.57 16.82 -14.90
CA VAL A 68 0.05 16.12 -16.08
C VAL A 68 -0.04 14.62 -15.83
N MET A 69 0.99 14.00 -15.23
CA MET A 69 1.00 12.58 -14.95
C MET A 69 -0.06 12.16 -13.93
N ILE A 70 -0.24 12.93 -12.85
CA ILE A 70 -1.29 12.67 -11.85
C ILE A 70 -2.66 12.74 -12.51
N PHE A 71 -2.91 13.79 -13.30
CA PHE A 71 -4.17 13.98 -14.01
C PHE A 71 -4.46 12.85 -14.99
N MET A 72 -3.47 12.45 -15.80
CA MET A 72 -3.60 11.33 -16.74
C MET A 72 -3.85 10.00 -16.03
N GLN A 73 -3.18 9.76 -14.90
CA GLN A 73 -3.41 8.55 -14.09
C GLN A 73 -4.81 8.53 -13.48
N MET A 74 -5.33 9.68 -13.05
CA MET A 74 -6.70 9.83 -12.55
C MET A 74 -7.73 9.54 -13.65
N LEU A 75 -7.52 10.09 -14.85
CA LEU A 75 -8.37 9.82 -16.01
C LEU A 75 -8.34 8.34 -16.39
N LYS A 76 -7.16 7.73 -16.42
CA LYS A 76 -7.00 6.30 -16.70
C LYS A 76 -7.71 5.44 -15.66
N ALA A 77 -7.51 5.73 -14.38
CA ALA A 77 -8.17 5.04 -13.28
C ALA A 77 -9.70 5.14 -13.37
N SER A 78 -10.20 6.33 -13.73
CA SER A 78 -11.63 6.57 -13.91
C SER A 78 -12.22 5.83 -15.12
N LYS A 79 -11.47 5.74 -16.23
CA LYS A 79 -11.91 5.06 -17.45
C LYS A 79 -11.84 3.54 -17.35
N GLU A 80 -10.76 3.02 -16.79
CA GLU A 80 -10.48 1.58 -16.75
C GLU A 80 -10.99 0.92 -15.45
N GLY A 81 -11.44 1.73 -14.48
CA GLY A 81 -11.84 1.23 -13.16
C GLY A 81 -10.64 0.74 -12.32
N ASP A 82 -9.44 1.27 -12.56
CA ASP A 82 -8.25 0.95 -11.77
C ASP A 82 -8.35 1.59 -10.36
N THR A 83 -9.05 0.88 -9.49
CA THR A 83 -9.29 1.27 -8.10
C THR A 83 -8.01 1.40 -7.29
N ALA A 84 -6.92 0.72 -7.67
CA ALA A 84 -5.63 0.82 -6.97
C ALA A 84 -4.97 2.16 -7.26
N ALA A 85 -4.95 2.59 -8.53
CA ALA A 85 -4.46 3.91 -8.90
C ALA A 85 -5.32 5.03 -8.28
N PHE A 86 -6.64 4.86 -8.24
CA PHE A 86 -7.53 5.80 -7.55
C PHE A 86 -7.22 5.88 -6.04
N LYS A 87 -7.05 4.73 -5.37
CA LYS A 87 -6.69 4.68 -3.94
C LYS A 87 -5.36 5.38 -3.66
N ALA A 88 -4.35 5.18 -4.49
CA ALA A 88 -3.06 5.85 -4.34
C ALA A 88 -3.16 7.39 -4.49
N ILE A 89 -4.05 7.88 -5.36
CA ILE A 89 -4.32 9.33 -5.50
C ILE A 89 -5.06 9.87 -4.26
N VAL A 90 -6.05 9.13 -3.73
CA VAL A 90 -6.77 9.47 -2.49
C VAL A 90 -5.83 9.50 -1.28
N GLU A 91 -4.90 8.54 -1.19
CA GLU A 91 -3.86 8.50 -0.17
C GLU A 91 -2.94 9.73 -0.25
N LEU A 92 -2.50 10.12 -1.45
CA LEU A 92 -1.68 11.32 -1.68
C LEU A 92 -2.39 12.62 -1.26
N LEU A 93 -3.71 12.70 -1.45
CA LEU A 93 -4.54 13.84 -1.04
C LEU A 93 -4.73 13.95 0.48
N GLY A 94 -4.23 12.99 1.27
CA GLY A 94 -4.31 13.01 2.72
C GLY A 94 -5.72 12.78 3.26
N GLU A 95 -6.67 12.31 2.44
CA GLU A 95 -7.98 11.87 2.93
C GLU A 95 -7.88 10.58 3.79
N ASP A 96 -6.71 9.93 3.81
CA ASP A 96 -6.40 8.70 4.52
C ASP A 96 -6.36 8.85 6.05
N ILE A 97 -6.29 10.08 6.59
CA ILE A 97 -6.43 10.33 8.03
C ILE A 97 -7.77 9.74 8.54
N ARG A 98 -8.82 9.82 7.71
CA ARG A 98 -10.13 9.24 8.03
C ARG A 98 -10.08 7.70 8.08
N HIS A 99 -9.16 7.06 7.36
CA HIS A 99 -9.04 5.60 7.32
C HIS A 99 -8.22 5.04 8.48
N GLU A 100 -7.16 5.71 8.93
CA GLU A 100 -6.43 5.31 10.14
C GLU A 100 -7.31 5.45 11.38
N GLU A 101 -8.02 6.56 11.52
CA GLU A 101 -9.01 6.76 12.60
C GLU A 101 -10.12 5.70 12.55
N LEU A 102 -10.59 5.35 11.35
CA LEU A 102 -11.62 4.33 11.17
C LEU A 102 -11.08 2.92 11.43
N ALA A 103 -9.81 2.65 11.14
CA ALA A 103 -9.14 1.40 11.47
C ALA A 103 -8.93 1.27 12.99
N LEU A 104 -8.56 2.37 13.67
CA LEU A 104 -8.47 2.43 15.13
C LEU A 104 -9.84 2.24 15.77
N LYS A 105 -10.88 2.95 15.31
CA LYS A 105 -12.27 2.77 15.77
C LYS A 105 -12.76 1.34 15.57
N LYS A 106 -12.45 0.69 14.44
CA LYS A 106 -12.78 -0.72 14.21
C LYS A 106 -12.06 -1.67 15.16
N LYS A 107 -10.79 -1.41 15.49
CA LYS A 107 -10.03 -2.19 16.49
C LYS A 107 -10.60 -2.00 17.89
N GLU A 108 -10.95 -0.77 18.28
CA GLU A 108 -11.59 -0.47 19.56
C GLU A 108 -12.96 -1.14 19.71
N LEU A 109 -13.79 -1.11 18.66
CA LEU A 109 -15.09 -1.80 18.66
C LEU A 109 -14.93 -3.31 18.83
N LYS A 110 -13.99 -3.94 18.11
CA LYS A 110 -13.71 -5.38 18.27
C LYS A 110 -13.23 -5.74 19.68
N LEU A 111 -12.42 -4.89 20.31
CA LEU A 111 -11.97 -5.09 21.68
C LEU A 111 -13.13 -4.97 22.68
N LYS A 112 -14.05 -4.02 22.46
CA LYS A 112 -15.27 -3.86 23.26
C LYS A 112 -16.25 -5.03 23.08
N GLU A 113 -16.44 -5.50 21.86
CA GLU A 113 -17.28 -6.68 21.59
C GLU A 113 -16.71 -7.94 22.25
N ALA A 114 -15.39 -8.12 22.19
CA ALA A 114 -14.69 -9.23 22.84
C ALA A 114 -14.73 -9.13 24.38
N SER A 115 -14.75 -7.92 24.96
CA SER A 115 -14.90 -7.75 26.41
C SER A 115 -16.34 -7.93 26.88
N ILE A 116 -17.33 -7.58 26.06
CA ILE A 116 -18.76 -7.82 26.33
C ILE A 116 -19.07 -9.33 26.31
N GLN A 117 -18.54 -10.09 25.34
CA GLN A 117 -18.72 -11.55 25.29
C GLN A 117 -18.11 -12.30 26.48
N LYS A 118 -17.05 -11.77 27.10
CA LYS A 118 -16.46 -12.35 28.31
C LYS A 118 -17.25 -12.07 29.59
N ASN A 119 -18.19 -11.13 29.55
CA ASN A 119 -18.93 -10.67 30.72
C ASN A 119 -20.42 -11.08 30.68
N THR A 120 -20.82 -11.95 29.77
CA THR A 120 -22.15 -12.57 29.81
C THR A 120 -22.11 -13.66 30.89
N PRO A 121 -22.84 -13.53 32.01
CA PRO A 121 -22.94 -14.62 32.97
C PRO A 121 -23.61 -15.81 32.28
N GLU A 122 -22.95 -16.97 32.29
CA GLU A 122 -23.60 -18.25 32.04
C GLU A 122 -24.71 -18.41 33.08
N VAL A 123 -25.95 -18.11 32.69
CA VAL A 123 -27.11 -18.50 33.47
C VAL A 123 -27.29 -19.99 33.25
N THR A 124 -26.57 -20.80 34.05
CA THR A 124 -26.93 -22.21 34.24
C THR A 124 -28.22 -22.23 35.05
N GLU A 125 -29.35 -22.16 34.34
CA GLU A 125 -30.65 -22.50 34.90
C GLU A 125 -30.66 -24.02 35.15
N GLU A 126 -30.22 -24.43 36.33
CA GLU A 126 -30.62 -25.74 36.84
C GLU A 126 -32.14 -25.72 37.03
N PRO A 127 -32.91 -26.65 36.41
CA PRO A 127 -34.36 -26.64 36.51
C PRO A 127 -34.75 -26.90 37.97
N MET A 128 -35.42 -25.92 38.58
CA MET A 128 -36.01 -25.91 39.92
C MET A 128 -37.14 -26.94 40.11
N LEU A 129 -36.98 -28.18 39.62
CA LEU A 129 -37.98 -29.25 39.72
C LEU A 129 -37.61 -30.36 40.70
N TYR A 130 -36.35 -30.45 41.13
CA TYR A 130 -35.88 -31.55 42.01
C TYR A 130 -35.90 -31.25 43.51
N LYS A 131 -36.18 -30.01 43.94
CA LYS A 131 -36.26 -29.68 45.38
C LYS A 131 -37.62 -29.97 46.02
N ALA A 132 -38.68 -30.14 45.23
CA ALA A 132 -40.03 -30.35 45.76
C ALA A 132 -40.40 -31.83 46.01
N LEU A 133 -39.51 -32.78 45.71
CA LEU A 133 -39.76 -34.23 45.85
C LEU A 133 -38.99 -34.89 47.01
N MET A 134 -38.29 -34.09 47.81
CA MET A 134 -37.49 -34.57 48.95
C MET A 134 -37.95 -33.97 50.30
N GLU A 135 -39.08 -33.24 50.33
CA GLU A 135 -39.64 -32.66 51.57
C GLU A 135 -40.94 -33.34 52.04
N ASP A 136 -41.40 -34.41 51.39
CA ASP A 136 -42.59 -35.17 51.82
C ASP A 136 -42.22 -36.56 52.40
N ASP A 137 -41.33 -36.59 53.38
CA ASP A 137 -41.15 -37.74 54.30
C ASP A 137 -40.81 -37.22 55.72
N GLU A 138 -41.81 -36.66 56.42
CA GLU A 138 -41.93 -36.64 57.89
C GLU A 138 -43.36 -36.98 58.32
#